data_AF-A0A1Z8KKP8-F1
#
_entry.id   AF-A0A1Z8KKP8-F1
#
_cell.length_a   1.000
_cell.length_b   1.000
_cell.length_c   1.000
_cell.angle_alpha   90.00
_cell.angle_beta   90.00
_cell.angle_gamma   90.00
#
_symmetry.space_group_name_H-M   'P 1'
#
loop_
_entity.id
_entity.type
_entity.pdbx_description
1 polymer ?
#
loop_
_entity_poly.entity_id
_entity_poly.type
_entity_poly.pdbx_seq_one_letter_code
_entity_poly.pdbx_strand_id
1 'polypeptide(L)'
;VCGDVDQCPGYDDNIDSDSDGLADGCDECPFDADDDIDGDGICGDIDECPYDADNDIDGDGLCADEDECPYDSDNDIDGDGICGDIDECPYDADNDADGDGVCGDVDQCPGYDDNIDSDSDGIADGCDQCEGFDDNIDSDSDGVADGCDECPFDADDDIDGDGLCADEDECPLDPNNDLDDDGICGDEDDCPLDPDNDIDGDGVCCSDGDGDGVIDDPYCECAADFYDCAGVCGGEAYVDDCGICDDIVENDNETCTGCTDDTAENYDENATISCDDDCCEYAPQAFDLLTPEDETLIVFNENDYDALFINFAWEESIDQNTDDQITYNITLTDQNTGNIELALTDYAQEALPVPLSFIIDNPVEGEDVIFAWEVIAQDDSEGEYTAACNEIFEFTLRFESLGLEDGLIPDTYVLGDAYPNPFNPVTTIDFGVPEASYVNISVYDIHGKLIKTLEQGNKLAGYHSIIWNAQNVPTGTYFIRLVTSDYTATRKVSLIK
;
A
#
# COMPACT_ATOMS: atom_id res chain seq x y z
N VAL A 1 -44.87 140.31 18.12
CA VAL A 1 -43.59 140.38 17.38
C VAL A 1 -43.63 139.18 16.46
N CYS A 2 -43.54 139.39 15.14
CA CYS A 2 -43.34 138.31 14.17
C CYS A 2 -42.14 137.46 14.61
N GLY A 3 -42.28 136.14 14.70
CA GLY A 3 -41.25 135.32 15.33
C GLY A 3 -41.24 133.84 15.00
N ASP A 4 -42.36 133.23 14.61
CA ASP A 4 -42.35 131.80 14.31
C ASP A 4 -42.39 131.64 12.78
N VAL A 5 -41.32 131.06 12.24
CA VAL A 5 -41.26 130.59 10.86
C VAL A 5 -42.24 129.42 10.82
N ASP A 6 -43.30 129.53 10.03
CA ASP A 6 -44.21 128.43 9.71
C ASP A 6 -43.36 127.34 9.04
N GLN A 7 -43.06 126.27 9.79
CA GLN A 7 -42.18 125.20 9.34
C GLN A 7 -42.93 124.29 8.36
N CYS A 8 -44.25 124.15 8.53
CA CYS A 8 -45.11 123.32 7.70
C CYS A 8 -46.35 124.04 7.17
N PRO A 9 -46.23 124.78 6.05
CA PRO A 9 -47.32 125.58 5.52
C PRO A 9 -48.57 124.76 5.20
N GLY A 10 -49.63 124.96 6.01
CA GLY A 10 -50.92 124.30 5.83
C GLY A 10 -51.28 123.25 6.89
N TYR A 11 -50.36 122.97 7.81
CA TYR A 11 -50.53 121.98 8.89
C TYR A 11 -50.25 122.61 10.27
N ASP A 12 -50.44 121.86 11.36
CA ASP A 12 -50.20 122.36 12.74
C ASP A 12 -48.77 122.03 13.17
N ASP A 13 -47.88 123.03 13.18
CA ASP A 13 -46.47 122.93 13.58
C ASP A 13 -46.23 122.42 15.02
N ASN A 14 -47.27 122.21 15.84
CA ASN A 14 -47.12 121.70 17.22
C ASN A 14 -47.49 120.22 17.37
N ILE A 15 -47.85 119.56 16.28
CA ILE A 15 -48.13 118.12 16.26
C ILE A 15 -46.94 117.46 15.58
N ASP A 16 -46.23 116.71 16.39
CA ASP A 16 -45.04 115.93 16.08
C ASP A 16 -45.22 114.64 16.93
N SER A 17 -45.71 113.59 16.25
CA SER A 17 -46.26 112.40 16.88
C SER A 17 -45.19 111.40 17.33
N ASP A 18 -44.05 111.37 16.66
CA ASP A 18 -42.90 110.50 16.95
C ASP A 18 -41.72 111.24 17.60
N SER A 19 -41.76 112.58 17.64
CA SER A 19 -40.79 113.45 18.31
C SER A 19 -39.42 113.53 17.64
N ASP A 20 -39.35 113.39 16.32
CA ASP A 20 -38.14 113.48 15.50
C ASP A 20 -37.68 114.95 15.27
N GLY A 21 -38.60 115.89 15.41
CA GLY A 21 -38.39 117.33 15.21
C GLY A 21 -38.92 117.89 13.89
N LEU A 22 -39.56 117.06 13.07
CA LEU A 22 -40.47 117.45 11.98
C LEU A 22 -41.91 117.44 12.50
N ALA A 23 -42.77 118.26 11.90
CA ALA A 23 -44.20 118.25 12.26
C ALA A 23 -44.92 117.29 11.30
N ASP A 24 -45.91 116.53 11.81
CA ASP A 24 -46.65 115.48 11.07
C ASP A 24 -47.16 115.91 9.67
N GLY A 25 -47.31 117.21 9.44
CA GLY A 25 -47.78 117.78 8.17
C GLY A 25 -46.74 117.92 7.05
N CYS A 26 -45.45 117.90 7.36
CA CYS A 26 -44.37 117.81 6.36
C CYS A 26 -43.48 116.60 6.54
N ASP A 27 -43.73 115.84 7.58
CA ASP A 27 -43.09 114.58 7.81
C ASP A 27 -43.62 113.56 6.80
N GLU A 28 -42.72 112.90 6.08
CA GLU A 28 -43.07 111.84 5.14
C GLU A 28 -43.47 110.56 5.89
N CYS A 29 -42.97 110.39 7.12
CA CYS A 29 -43.20 109.28 8.04
C CYS A 29 -43.65 109.75 9.44
N PRO A 30 -44.85 110.37 9.58
CA PRO A 30 -45.29 111.07 10.80
C PRO A 30 -45.42 110.27 12.10
N PHE A 31 -45.10 108.99 12.09
CA PHE A 31 -45.21 108.10 13.25
C PHE A 31 -43.93 107.30 13.50
N ASP A 32 -42.89 107.54 12.73
CA ASP A 32 -41.60 106.87 12.82
C ASP A 32 -40.46 107.88 12.84
N ALA A 33 -39.80 107.99 13.99
CA ALA A 33 -38.76 108.99 14.21
C ALA A 33 -37.47 108.75 13.42
N ASP A 34 -37.31 107.57 12.83
CA ASP A 34 -36.16 107.25 11.99
C ASP A 34 -36.42 107.55 10.49
N ASP A 35 -37.64 107.96 10.12
CA ASP A 35 -38.08 108.30 8.76
C ASP A 35 -37.84 107.16 7.73
N ASP A 36 -37.81 107.53 6.44
CA ASP A 36 -37.28 106.72 5.35
C ASP A 36 -35.73 106.78 5.37
N ILE A 37 -35.12 105.81 6.04
CA ILE A 37 -33.68 105.77 6.33
C ILE A 37 -32.83 105.63 5.07
N ASP A 38 -33.28 104.85 4.08
CA ASP A 38 -32.52 104.50 2.88
C ASP A 38 -33.00 105.23 1.61
N GLY A 39 -34.17 105.87 1.65
CA GLY A 39 -34.69 106.77 0.63
C GLY A 39 -35.52 106.09 -0.46
N ASP A 40 -36.14 104.94 -0.18
CA ASP A 40 -36.94 104.17 -1.14
C ASP A 40 -38.43 104.61 -1.21
N GLY A 41 -38.86 105.44 -0.26
CA GLY A 41 -40.22 105.94 -0.11
C GLY A 41 -41.12 105.12 0.82
N ILE A 42 -40.57 104.20 1.61
CA ILE A 42 -41.23 103.44 2.67
C ILE A 42 -40.68 103.91 4.03
N CYS A 43 -41.55 104.08 5.01
CA CYS A 43 -41.12 104.45 6.37
C CYS A 43 -40.48 103.25 7.06
N GLY A 44 -39.38 103.48 7.78
CA GLY A 44 -38.57 102.41 8.39
C GLY A 44 -39.35 101.49 9.34
N ASP A 45 -40.43 101.96 9.96
CA ASP A 45 -41.32 101.17 10.82
C ASP A 45 -42.22 100.18 10.07
N ILE A 46 -42.44 100.41 8.78
CA ILE A 46 -43.23 99.57 7.86
C ILE A 46 -42.32 98.77 6.94
N ASP A 47 -41.13 99.29 6.65
CA ASP A 47 -40.17 98.68 5.76
C ASP A 47 -39.66 97.33 6.32
N GLU A 48 -39.67 96.31 5.47
CA GLU A 48 -39.11 95.00 5.81
C GLU A 48 -37.58 95.00 5.67
N CYS A 49 -37.04 95.94 4.87
CA CYS A 49 -35.62 96.17 4.61
C CYS A 49 -35.19 97.62 4.89
N PRO A 50 -35.29 98.13 6.14
CA PRO A 50 -35.17 99.58 6.46
C PRO A 50 -33.82 100.25 6.19
N TYR A 51 -32.85 99.53 5.64
CA TYR A 51 -31.50 100.02 5.38
C TYR A 51 -31.04 99.74 3.94
N ASP A 52 -31.90 99.14 3.12
CA ASP A 52 -31.63 98.74 1.76
C ASP A 52 -32.78 99.15 0.82
N ALA A 53 -32.55 100.22 0.06
CA ALA A 53 -33.55 100.78 -0.82
C ALA A 53 -33.97 99.88 -1.99
N ASP A 54 -33.18 98.84 -2.30
CA ASP A 54 -33.53 97.87 -3.33
C ASP A 54 -34.54 96.82 -2.82
N ASN A 55 -34.76 96.73 -1.49
CA ASN A 55 -35.67 95.81 -0.81
C ASN A 55 -35.43 94.32 -1.15
N ASP A 56 -36.37 93.46 -0.76
CA ASP A 56 -36.50 92.10 -1.27
C ASP A 56 -36.96 92.12 -2.74
N ILE A 57 -35.99 92.06 -3.66
CA ILE A 57 -36.21 92.23 -5.10
C ILE A 57 -36.97 91.05 -5.70
N ASP A 58 -36.68 89.82 -5.27
CA ASP A 58 -37.23 88.59 -5.85
C ASP A 58 -38.32 87.92 -4.99
N GLY A 59 -38.50 88.35 -3.75
CA GLY A 59 -39.59 87.97 -2.86
C GLY A 59 -39.29 86.74 -2.00
N ASP A 60 -38.02 86.41 -1.75
CA ASP A 60 -37.60 85.25 -0.96
C ASP A 60 -37.59 85.51 0.57
N GLY A 61 -37.74 86.77 0.97
CA GLY A 61 -37.73 87.24 2.35
C GLY A 61 -36.37 87.70 2.87
N LEU A 62 -35.36 87.85 2.01
CA LEU A 62 -34.08 88.50 2.30
C LEU A 62 -34.02 89.87 1.61
N CYS A 63 -33.35 90.81 2.26
CA CYS A 63 -33.07 92.11 1.64
C CYS A 63 -31.92 91.96 0.65
N ALA A 64 -31.97 92.65 -0.49
CA ALA A 64 -30.98 92.52 -1.56
C ALA A 64 -29.53 92.77 -1.13
N ASP A 65 -29.29 93.54 -0.07
CA ASP A 65 -27.96 93.76 0.50
C ASP A 65 -27.41 92.59 1.34
N GLU A 66 -28.28 91.74 1.87
CA GLU A 66 -27.97 90.55 2.66
C GLU A 66 -28.23 89.23 1.89
N ASP A 67 -28.78 89.34 0.69
CA ASP A 67 -29.00 88.23 -0.23
C ASP A 67 -27.77 88.01 -1.14
N GLU A 68 -27.29 86.76 -1.19
CA GLU A 68 -26.21 86.37 -2.08
C GLU A 68 -26.67 86.25 -3.54
N CYS A 69 -27.97 86.04 -3.75
CA CYS A 69 -28.64 85.90 -5.03
C CYS A 69 -29.87 86.83 -5.19
N PRO A 70 -29.70 88.17 -5.18
CA PRO A 70 -30.80 89.15 -5.08
C PRO A 70 -31.81 89.20 -6.25
N TYR A 71 -31.69 88.32 -7.23
CA TYR A 71 -32.55 88.28 -8.41
C TYR A 71 -33.14 86.89 -8.64
N ASP A 72 -32.86 85.94 -7.76
CA ASP A 72 -33.28 84.56 -7.85
C ASP A 72 -33.81 84.05 -6.50
N SER A 73 -35.13 83.95 -6.41
CA SER A 73 -35.80 83.53 -5.17
C SER A 73 -35.48 82.10 -4.73
N ASP A 74 -34.96 81.27 -5.63
CA ASP A 74 -34.54 79.90 -5.29
C ASP A 74 -33.09 79.85 -4.75
N ASN A 75 -32.35 80.97 -4.81
CA ASN A 75 -30.97 81.13 -4.36
C ASN A 75 -29.99 80.11 -5.00
N ASP A 76 -28.83 79.95 -4.40
CA ASP A 76 -27.90 78.85 -4.65
C ASP A 76 -28.49 77.54 -4.06
N ILE A 77 -29.25 76.82 -4.90
CA ILE A 77 -30.02 75.63 -4.51
C ILE A 77 -29.12 74.47 -4.06
N ASP A 78 -27.98 74.28 -4.72
CA ASP A 78 -27.09 73.14 -4.49
C ASP A 78 -25.82 73.48 -3.68
N GLY A 79 -25.53 74.78 -3.50
CA GLY A 79 -24.48 75.29 -2.62
C GLY A 79 -23.11 75.43 -3.29
N ASP A 80 -23.05 75.59 -4.61
CA ASP A 80 -21.80 75.71 -5.38
C ASP A 80 -21.25 77.15 -5.46
N GLY A 81 -22.05 78.13 -5.03
CA GLY A 81 -21.75 79.56 -5.04
C GLY A 81 -22.21 80.29 -6.30
N ILE A 82 -23.05 79.68 -7.13
CA ILE A 82 -23.71 80.27 -8.30
C ILE A 82 -25.22 80.32 -8.03
N CYS A 83 -25.84 81.45 -8.35
CA CYS A 83 -27.30 81.57 -8.23
C CYS A 83 -27.99 80.72 -9.30
N GLY A 84 -29.07 80.04 -8.93
CA GLY A 84 -29.77 79.08 -9.80
C GLY A 84 -30.28 79.66 -11.13
N ASP A 85 -30.52 80.98 -11.21
CA ASP A 85 -30.91 81.67 -12.44
C ASP A 85 -29.78 81.83 -13.46
N ILE A 86 -28.54 81.80 -13.00
CA ILE A 86 -27.31 81.89 -13.79
C ILE A 86 -26.68 80.52 -13.99
N ASP A 87 -26.90 79.62 -13.04
CA ASP A 87 -26.33 78.28 -13.06
C ASP A 87 -26.88 77.45 -14.23
N GLU A 88 -25.97 76.84 -14.99
CA GLU A 88 -26.33 75.90 -16.06
C GLU A 88 -26.76 74.55 -15.48
N CYS A 89 -26.31 74.24 -14.26
CA CYS A 89 -26.60 73.03 -13.50
C CYS A 89 -27.18 73.29 -12.10
N PRO A 90 -28.36 73.94 -11.96
CA PRO A 90 -28.89 74.46 -10.69
C PRO A 90 -29.21 73.46 -9.57
N TYR A 91 -28.96 72.17 -9.80
CA TYR A 91 -29.25 71.09 -8.87
C TYR A 91 -28.04 70.18 -8.63
N ASP A 92 -26.89 70.52 -9.21
CA ASP A 92 -25.67 69.74 -9.13
C ASP A 92 -24.46 70.66 -8.88
N ALA A 93 -24.00 70.65 -7.63
CA ALA A 93 -22.90 71.50 -7.21
C ALA A 93 -21.55 71.16 -7.87
N ASP A 94 -21.40 69.96 -8.44
CA ASP A 94 -20.20 69.57 -9.18
C ASP A 94 -20.23 70.07 -10.64
N ASN A 95 -21.37 70.62 -11.09
CA ASN A 95 -21.61 71.17 -12.42
C ASN A 95 -21.30 70.16 -13.55
N ASP A 96 -21.21 70.66 -14.77
CA ASP A 96 -20.62 69.95 -15.92
C ASP A 96 -19.10 69.81 -15.72
N ALA A 97 -18.70 68.71 -15.08
CA ALA A 97 -17.33 68.47 -14.62
C ALA A 97 -16.32 68.25 -15.76
N ASP A 98 -16.76 67.73 -16.90
CA ASP A 98 -15.91 67.43 -18.06
C ASP A 98 -16.12 68.36 -19.26
N GLY A 99 -17.15 69.20 -19.22
CA GLY A 99 -17.39 70.28 -20.17
C GLY A 99 -18.16 69.83 -21.42
N ASP A 100 -18.96 68.77 -21.33
CA ASP A 100 -19.71 68.22 -22.46
C ASP A 100 -21.12 68.82 -22.64
N GLY A 101 -21.56 69.64 -21.69
CA GLY A 101 -22.86 70.28 -21.65
C GLY A 101 -23.96 69.49 -20.94
N VAL A 102 -23.60 68.42 -20.22
CA VAL A 102 -24.47 67.64 -19.35
C VAL A 102 -24.04 67.83 -17.89
N CYS A 103 -24.99 68.08 -17.01
CA CYS A 103 -24.70 68.22 -15.58
C CYS A 103 -24.33 66.85 -15.00
N GLY A 104 -23.34 66.80 -14.10
CA GLY A 104 -22.81 65.56 -13.54
C GLY A 104 -23.86 64.64 -12.88
N ASP A 105 -24.95 65.19 -12.35
CA ASP A 105 -26.05 64.42 -11.76
C ASP A 105 -26.87 63.61 -12.77
N VAL A 106 -26.85 64.01 -14.05
CA VAL A 106 -27.53 63.36 -15.17
C VAL A 106 -26.59 62.83 -16.26
N ASP A 107 -25.30 63.11 -16.14
CA ASP A 107 -24.20 62.61 -16.97
C ASP A 107 -24.12 61.07 -16.88
N GLN A 108 -24.22 60.43 -18.05
CA GLN A 108 -24.21 58.97 -18.15
C GLN A 108 -22.79 58.41 -18.28
N CYS A 109 -21.83 59.24 -18.72
CA CYS A 109 -20.44 58.88 -18.94
C CYS A 109 -19.45 59.89 -18.30
N PRO A 110 -19.32 59.90 -16.96
CA PRO A 110 -18.52 60.91 -16.27
C PRO A 110 -17.07 60.97 -16.73
N GLY A 111 -16.64 62.13 -17.21
CA GLY A 111 -15.29 62.40 -17.70
C GLY A 111 -15.17 62.45 -19.23
N TYR A 112 -16.24 62.20 -19.97
CA TYR A 112 -16.29 62.12 -21.43
C TYR A 112 -17.62 62.66 -21.97
N ASP A 113 -17.64 63.02 -23.27
CA ASP A 113 -18.82 63.64 -23.90
C ASP A 113 -19.91 62.61 -24.23
N ASP A 114 -21.05 62.71 -23.53
CA ASP A 114 -22.25 61.86 -23.68
C ASP A 114 -22.82 61.86 -25.11
N ASN A 115 -22.49 62.87 -25.93
CA ASN A 115 -23.01 63.00 -27.29
C ASN A 115 -22.13 62.32 -28.35
N ILE A 116 -20.95 61.84 -27.96
CA ILE A 116 -20.04 61.14 -28.86
C ILE A 116 -20.26 59.64 -28.68
N ASP A 117 -21.00 59.08 -29.63
CA ASP A 117 -21.30 57.65 -29.75
C ASP A 117 -21.09 57.27 -31.23
N SER A 118 -19.93 56.66 -31.50
CA SER A 118 -19.39 56.43 -32.85
C SER A 118 -20.13 55.34 -33.60
N ASP A 119 -20.65 54.33 -32.89
CA ASP A 119 -21.31 53.16 -33.45
C ASP A 119 -22.83 53.11 -33.16
N SER A 120 -23.31 54.06 -32.35
CA SER A 120 -24.72 54.33 -32.07
C SER A 120 -25.40 53.23 -31.25
N ASP A 121 -24.69 52.62 -30.31
CA ASP A 121 -25.19 51.56 -29.43
C ASP A 121 -25.88 52.11 -28.16
N GLY A 122 -25.73 53.41 -27.90
CA GLY A 122 -26.30 54.08 -26.74
C GLY A 122 -25.34 54.20 -25.54
N ILE A 123 -24.08 53.83 -25.69
CA ILE A 123 -22.97 54.09 -24.77
C ILE A 123 -22.01 55.08 -25.44
N ALA A 124 -21.62 56.14 -24.74
CA ALA A 124 -20.70 57.11 -25.29
C ALA A 124 -19.27 56.53 -25.40
N ASP A 125 -18.52 56.90 -26.45
CA ASP A 125 -17.18 56.38 -26.77
C ASP A 125 -16.20 56.38 -25.57
N GLY A 126 -16.35 57.33 -24.64
CA GLY A 126 -15.49 57.42 -23.46
C GLY A 126 -15.74 56.37 -22.38
N CYS A 127 -16.93 55.76 -22.40
CA CYS A 127 -17.37 54.69 -21.52
C CYS A 127 -17.64 53.38 -22.25
N ASP A 128 -17.59 53.41 -23.59
CA ASP A 128 -17.66 52.28 -24.50
C ASP A 128 -16.43 51.38 -24.25
N GLN A 129 -16.70 50.14 -23.87
CA GLN A 129 -15.62 49.16 -23.64
C GLN A 129 -15.08 48.61 -24.96
N CYS A 130 -15.90 48.68 -26.01
CA CYS A 130 -15.65 48.16 -27.34
C CYS A 130 -15.76 49.20 -28.44
N GLU A 131 -14.92 50.24 -28.33
CA GLU A 131 -14.85 51.38 -29.26
C GLU A 131 -15.23 51.01 -30.71
N GLY A 132 -16.44 51.39 -31.10
CA GLY A 132 -16.95 51.21 -32.46
C GLY A 132 -17.82 49.97 -32.71
N PHE A 133 -18.19 49.24 -31.66
CA PHE A 133 -19.06 48.06 -31.70
C PHE A 133 -20.01 48.00 -30.50
N ASP A 134 -21.23 47.48 -30.72
CA ASP A 134 -22.32 47.49 -29.74
C ASP A 134 -22.01 46.62 -28.51
N ASP A 135 -21.79 47.28 -27.36
CA ASP A 135 -21.47 46.68 -26.06
C ASP A 135 -22.59 45.76 -25.53
N ASN A 136 -23.82 45.87 -26.07
CA ASN A 136 -24.95 45.06 -25.63
C ASN A 136 -25.08 43.73 -26.38
N ILE A 137 -24.25 43.50 -27.39
CA ILE A 137 -24.23 42.25 -28.15
C ILE A 137 -23.10 41.39 -27.61
N ASP A 138 -23.52 40.34 -26.91
CA ASP A 138 -22.69 39.28 -26.35
C ASP A 138 -23.41 37.96 -26.67
N SER A 139 -22.94 37.29 -27.72
CA SER A 139 -23.61 36.17 -28.37
C SER A 139 -23.43 34.84 -27.62
N ASP A 140 -22.31 34.65 -26.93
CA ASP A 140 -21.98 33.44 -26.16
C ASP A 140 -22.04 33.62 -24.63
N SER A 141 -22.22 34.86 -24.17
CA SER A 141 -22.43 35.23 -22.77
C SER A 141 -21.21 35.07 -21.87
N ASP A 142 -20.01 35.28 -22.41
CA ASP A 142 -18.72 35.26 -21.70
C ASP A 142 -18.46 36.58 -20.90
N GLY A 143 -19.12 37.67 -21.31
CA GLY A 143 -19.02 39.01 -20.73
C GLY A 143 -18.13 39.98 -21.50
N VAL A 144 -17.61 39.60 -22.67
CA VAL A 144 -16.96 40.45 -23.67
C VAL A 144 -17.95 40.66 -24.81
N ALA A 145 -18.10 41.89 -25.30
CA ALA A 145 -19.00 42.13 -26.43
C ALA A 145 -18.39 41.59 -27.73
N ASP A 146 -19.23 41.07 -28.64
CA ASP A 146 -18.86 40.44 -29.93
C ASP A 146 -17.85 41.28 -30.75
N GLY A 147 -17.84 42.60 -30.59
CA GLY A 147 -16.95 43.51 -31.31
C GLY A 147 -15.51 43.57 -30.81
N CYS A 148 -15.31 43.27 -29.53
CA CYS A 148 -14.00 43.11 -28.90
C CYS A 148 -13.56 41.67 -28.75
N ASP A 149 -14.51 40.76 -28.85
CA ASP A 149 -14.28 39.36 -28.63
C ASP A 149 -13.51 38.75 -29.81
N GLU A 150 -12.42 38.06 -29.49
CA GLU A 150 -11.65 37.31 -30.48
C GLU A 150 -12.43 36.07 -30.94
N CYS A 151 -13.33 35.55 -30.08
CA CYS A 151 -14.16 34.38 -30.27
C CYS A 151 -15.65 34.60 -29.97
N PRO A 152 -16.36 35.46 -30.74
CA PRO A 152 -17.73 35.96 -30.43
C PRO A 152 -18.87 34.93 -30.30
N PHE A 153 -18.60 33.64 -30.47
CA PHE A 153 -19.61 32.59 -30.45
C PHE A 153 -19.21 31.41 -29.56
N ASP A 154 -18.09 31.53 -28.86
CA ASP A 154 -17.52 30.49 -28.02
C ASP A 154 -17.00 31.08 -26.70
N ALA A 155 -17.78 30.91 -25.63
CA ALA A 155 -17.50 31.51 -24.32
C ALA A 155 -16.26 30.96 -23.60
N ASP A 156 -15.60 29.93 -24.15
CA ASP A 156 -14.33 29.43 -23.65
C ASP A 156 -13.11 30.15 -24.29
N ASP A 157 -13.34 30.99 -25.31
CA ASP A 157 -12.35 31.79 -26.05
C ASP A 157 -11.15 30.98 -26.59
N ASP A 158 -10.07 31.68 -26.92
CA ASP A 158 -8.75 31.11 -27.15
C ASP A 158 -8.06 30.81 -25.80
N ILE A 159 -8.27 29.59 -25.30
CA ILE A 159 -7.82 29.14 -23.97
C ILE A 159 -6.29 29.18 -23.83
N ASP A 160 -5.55 28.89 -24.91
CA ASP A 160 -4.11 28.70 -24.87
C ASP A 160 -3.28 29.79 -25.59
N GLY A 161 -3.95 30.67 -26.33
CA GLY A 161 -3.39 31.87 -26.94
C GLY A 161 -2.77 31.64 -28.32
N ASP A 162 -3.19 30.63 -29.06
CA ASP A 162 -2.67 30.28 -30.38
C ASP A 162 -3.38 31.02 -31.56
N GLY A 163 -4.50 31.68 -31.26
CA GLY A 163 -5.35 32.42 -32.18
C GLY A 163 -6.50 31.62 -32.79
N LEU A 164 -6.82 30.44 -32.26
CA LEU A 164 -8.01 29.65 -32.57
C LEU A 164 -8.98 29.66 -31.38
N CYS A 165 -10.27 29.70 -31.68
CA CYS A 165 -11.30 29.55 -30.65
C CYS A 165 -11.41 28.09 -30.24
N ALA A 166 -11.64 27.83 -28.95
CA ALA A 166 -11.66 26.48 -28.40
C ALA A 166 -12.64 25.51 -29.09
N ASP A 167 -13.73 26.00 -29.69
CA ASP A 167 -14.69 25.20 -30.44
C ASP A 167 -14.24 24.79 -31.85
N GLU A 168 -13.28 25.52 -32.44
CA GLU A 168 -12.66 25.26 -33.74
C GLU A 168 -11.22 24.75 -33.63
N ASP A 169 -10.68 24.72 -32.41
CA ASP A 169 -9.37 24.16 -32.11
C ASP A 169 -9.46 22.65 -31.85
N GLU A 170 -8.63 21.87 -32.55
CA GLU A 170 -8.50 20.44 -32.33
C GLU A 170 -7.68 20.13 -31.06
N CYS A 171 -6.86 21.10 -30.61
CA CYS A 171 -6.00 21.03 -29.44
C CYS A 171 -6.18 22.22 -28.48
N PRO A 172 -7.38 22.44 -27.88
CA PRO A 172 -7.74 23.67 -27.14
C PRO A 172 -6.93 24.01 -25.88
N LEU A 173 -5.91 23.22 -25.53
CA LEU A 173 -5.09 23.39 -24.33
C LEU A 173 -3.59 23.43 -24.65
N ASP A 174 -3.20 23.20 -25.91
CA ASP A 174 -1.81 23.24 -26.36
C ASP A 174 -1.61 24.24 -27.49
N PRO A 175 -0.94 25.37 -27.21
CA PRO A 175 -0.78 26.44 -28.20
C PRO A 175 0.16 26.10 -29.36
N ASN A 176 0.76 24.91 -29.35
CA ASN A 176 1.56 24.42 -30.47
C ASN A 176 0.74 23.56 -31.43
N ASN A 177 -0.48 23.15 -31.03
CA ASN A 177 -1.34 22.22 -31.75
C ASN A 177 -0.63 20.91 -32.13
N ASP A 178 -1.28 20.15 -33.01
CA ASP A 178 -0.69 19.08 -33.79
C ASP A 178 0.28 19.67 -34.83
N LEU A 179 1.57 19.66 -34.51
CA LEU A 179 2.64 20.29 -35.30
C LEU A 179 3.00 19.50 -36.57
N ASP A 180 2.69 18.21 -36.63
CA ASP A 180 3.05 17.32 -37.74
C ASP A 180 1.86 16.67 -38.47
N ASP A 181 0.64 17.04 -38.07
CA ASP A 181 -0.65 16.63 -38.61
C ASP A 181 -0.94 15.11 -38.43
N ASP A 182 -0.49 14.49 -37.33
CA ASP A 182 -0.71 13.07 -37.02
C ASP A 182 -2.00 12.77 -36.23
N GLY A 183 -2.63 13.81 -35.69
CA GLY A 183 -3.85 13.79 -34.89
C GLY A 183 -3.64 13.76 -33.37
N ILE A 184 -2.43 14.00 -32.87
CA ILE A 184 -2.08 14.10 -31.45
C ILE A 184 -1.63 15.53 -31.15
N CYS A 185 -2.15 16.11 -30.06
CA CYS A 185 -1.72 17.43 -29.62
C CYS A 185 -0.30 17.38 -29.09
N GLY A 186 0.52 18.39 -29.39
CA GLY A 186 1.95 18.42 -29.09
C GLY A 186 2.31 18.31 -27.59
N ASP A 187 1.38 18.56 -26.67
CA ASP A 187 1.55 18.34 -25.23
C ASP A 187 1.32 16.89 -24.78
N GLU A 188 0.57 16.12 -25.57
CA GLU A 188 0.35 14.68 -25.42
C GLU A 188 1.21 13.83 -26.38
N ASP A 189 1.87 14.48 -27.34
CA ASP A 189 2.76 13.84 -28.29
C ASP A 189 4.20 13.74 -27.74
N ASP A 190 4.70 12.51 -27.62
CA ASP A 190 6.09 12.25 -27.25
C ASP A 190 7.06 12.61 -28.40
N CYS A 191 6.53 12.74 -29.63
CA CYS A 191 7.24 13.04 -30.85
C CYS A 191 6.64 14.21 -31.67
N PRO A 192 6.54 15.44 -31.12
CA PRO A 192 5.77 16.58 -31.69
C PRO A 192 6.20 17.15 -33.04
N LEU A 193 7.15 16.54 -33.75
CA LEU A 193 7.65 17.01 -35.03
C LEU A 193 7.76 15.86 -36.04
N ASP A 194 7.25 14.69 -35.67
CA ASP A 194 7.41 13.43 -36.35
C ASP A 194 6.08 12.67 -36.43
N PRO A 195 5.39 12.73 -37.59
CA PRO A 195 4.07 12.13 -37.74
C PRO A 195 4.11 10.60 -37.79
N ASP A 196 5.31 9.99 -37.84
CA ASP A 196 5.47 8.54 -37.75
C ASP A 196 5.54 8.07 -36.29
N ASN A 197 5.75 8.97 -35.31
CA ASN A 197 5.81 8.72 -33.87
C ASN A 197 6.84 7.65 -33.43
N ASP A 198 6.86 7.37 -32.13
CA ASP A 198 7.56 6.22 -31.55
C ASP A 198 6.78 4.91 -31.86
N ILE A 199 7.02 4.36 -33.05
CA ILE A 199 6.32 3.15 -33.55
C ILE A 199 6.56 1.93 -32.64
N ASP A 200 7.76 1.82 -32.06
CA ASP A 200 8.18 0.64 -31.31
C ASP A 200 8.13 0.82 -29.78
N GLY A 201 7.82 2.02 -29.31
CA GLY A 201 7.53 2.33 -27.91
C GLY A 201 8.79 2.43 -27.04
N ASP A 202 9.96 2.62 -27.64
CA ASP A 202 11.25 2.65 -26.92
C ASP A 202 11.63 4.05 -26.39
N GLY A 203 10.82 5.06 -26.71
CA GLY A 203 10.97 6.46 -26.35
C GLY A 203 11.82 7.27 -27.32
N VAL A 204 12.06 6.77 -28.55
CA VAL A 204 12.83 7.45 -29.60
C VAL A 204 11.97 7.62 -30.86
N CYS A 205 11.85 8.86 -31.35
CA CYS A 205 11.04 9.17 -32.53
C CYS A 205 11.64 8.61 -33.82
N CYS A 206 10.77 8.26 -34.76
CA CYS A 206 11.11 7.52 -35.97
C CYS A 206 11.71 8.30 -37.13
N SER A 207 11.79 9.61 -36.99
CA SER A 207 12.34 10.53 -37.98
C SER A 207 13.75 10.98 -37.61
N ASP A 208 14.30 11.85 -38.45
CA ASP A 208 15.56 12.55 -38.22
C ASP A 208 15.21 13.92 -37.61
N GLY A 209 14.87 13.92 -36.32
CA GLY A 209 14.30 15.08 -35.62
C GLY A 209 15.25 16.28 -35.57
N ASP A 210 16.57 16.05 -35.71
CA ASP A 210 17.60 17.10 -35.74
C ASP A 210 18.05 17.49 -37.17
N GLY A 211 17.58 16.77 -38.19
CA GLY A 211 17.83 17.03 -39.61
C GLY A 211 19.27 16.79 -40.03
N ASP A 212 20.03 15.96 -39.32
CA ASP A 212 21.43 15.65 -39.60
C ASP A 212 21.63 14.58 -40.71
N GLY A 213 20.53 13.95 -41.14
CA GLY A 213 20.48 12.91 -42.16
C GLY A 213 20.57 11.49 -41.60
N VAL A 214 20.48 11.29 -40.28
CA VAL A 214 20.44 10.01 -39.58
C VAL A 214 19.07 9.88 -38.90
N ILE A 215 18.38 8.77 -39.13
CA ILE A 215 17.14 8.48 -38.41
C ILE A 215 17.49 8.25 -36.94
N ASP A 216 16.80 8.95 -36.03
CA ASP A 216 17.06 8.90 -34.59
C ASP A 216 16.84 7.48 -34.05
N ASP A 217 15.73 6.84 -34.47
CA ASP A 217 15.54 5.39 -34.33
C ASP A 217 15.77 4.59 -35.64
N PRO A 218 16.83 3.76 -35.72
CA PRO A 218 17.05 2.86 -36.85
C PRO A 218 16.08 1.66 -36.96
N TYR A 219 15.12 1.47 -36.04
CA TYR A 219 14.21 0.32 -35.99
C TYR A 219 12.79 0.57 -36.57
N CYS A 220 12.50 1.80 -37.02
CA CYS A 220 11.21 2.23 -37.61
C CYS A 220 10.68 1.46 -38.83
N GLU A 221 11.50 0.70 -39.54
CA GLU A 221 11.00 -0.28 -40.50
C GLU A 221 10.94 -1.65 -39.82
N CYS A 222 9.77 -2.00 -39.31
CA CYS A 222 9.44 -3.33 -38.78
C CYS A 222 9.55 -4.40 -39.88
N ALA A 223 10.78 -4.77 -40.24
CA ALA A 223 11.03 -5.94 -41.05
C ALA A 223 10.51 -7.18 -40.30
N ALA A 224 10.15 -8.24 -41.02
CA ALA A 224 9.45 -9.40 -40.45
C ALA A 224 10.20 -10.11 -39.29
N ASP A 225 11.46 -9.78 -39.08
CA ASP A 225 12.35 -10.23 -38.01
C ASP A 225 12.33 -9.34 -36.75
N PHE A 226 11.59 -8.23 -36.75
CA PHE A 226 11.42 -7.30 -35.61
C PHE A 226 10.04 -7.36 -34.95
N TYR A 227 9.16 -8.23 -35.44
CA TYR A 227 7.94 -8.56 -34.72
C TYR A 227 8.27 -9.54 -33.59
N ASP A 228 7.83 -9.19 -32.40
CA ASP A 228 7.76 -10.06 -31.26
C ASP A 228 6.78 -11.23 -31.57
N CYS A 229 6.68 -12.20 -30.66
CA CYS A 229 5.82 -13.35 -30.92
C CYS A 229 4.31 -12.99 -31.00
N ALA A 230 3.90 -11.84 -30.46
CA ALA A 230 2.52 -11.36 -30.39
C ALA A 230 2.16 -10.56 -31.66
N GLY A 231 3.15 -10.28 -32.50
CA GLY A 231 3.00 -9.48 -33.70
C GLY A 231 3.07 -7.97 -33.41
N VAL A 232 3.65 -7.57 -32.27
CA VAL A 232 4.01 -6.19 -31.95
C VAL A 232 5.44 -5.94 -32.42
N CYS A 233 5.67 -4.81 -33.09
CA CYS A 233 7.01 -4.46 -33.54
C CYS A 233 7.84 -3.90 -32.39
N GLY A 234 9.08 -4.34 -32.24
CA GLY A 234 9.96 -3.94 -31.13
C GLY A 234 9.50 -4.43 -29.76
N GLY A 235 8.36 -5.14 -29.70
CA GLY A 235 7.81 -5.67 -28.47
C GLY A 235 8.77 -6.66 -27.78
N GLU A 236 8.68 -6.70 -26.46
CA GLU A 236 9.51 -7.59 -25.64
C GLU A 236 8.96 -9.02 -25.59
N ALA A 237 7.81 -9.32 -26.23
CA ALA A 237 7.18 -10.63 -26.13
C ALA A 237 7.95 -11.71 -26.91
N TYR A 238 8.37 -12.78 -26.24
CA TYR A 238 9.04 -13.90 -26.88
C TYR A 238 8.23 -15.18 -26.70
N VAL A 239 8.44 -16.13 -27.62
CA VAL A 239 7.89 -17.48 -27.41
C VAL A 239 8.72 -18.12 -26.32
N ASP A 240 8.09 -18.42 -25.20
CA ASP A 240 8.69 -19.16 -24.09
C ASP A 240 8.94 -20.63 -24.46
N ASP A 241 9.48 -21.40 -23.51
CA ASP A 241 9.73 -22.82 -23.73
C ASP A 241 8.41 -23.64 -23.83
N CYS A 242 7.28 -23.09 -23.37
CA CYS A 242 5.94 -23.66 -23.44
C CYS A 242 5.29 -23.47 -24.81
N GLY A 243 5.83 -22.58 -25.64
CA GLY A 243 5.23 -22.16 -26.90
C GLY A 243 4.14 -21.10 -26.74
N ILE A 244 4.01 -20.49 -25.56
CA ILE A 244 3.14 -19.35 -25.29
C ILE A 244 3.92 -18.09 -25.63
N CYS A 245 3.19 -17.08 -26.08
CA CYS A 245 3.74 -15.79 -26.42
C CYS A 245 3.25 -14.75 -25.42
N ASP A 246 4.16 -14.20 -24.60
CA ASP A 246 3.90 -13.10 -23.68
C ASP A 246 5.19 -12.32 -23.34
N ASP A 247 5.04 -11.26 -22.56
CA ASP A 247 6.06 -10.31 -22.11
C ASP A 247 6.41 -10.46 -20.61
N ILE A 248 5.99 -11.56 -19.97
CA ILE A 248 6.08 -11.73 -18.52
C ILE A 248 7.27 -12.63 -18.16
N VAL A 249 8.44 -12.01 -18.03
CA VAL A 249 9.71 -12.66 -17.67
C VAL A 249 9.65 -13.49 -16.36
N GLU A 250 8.70 -13.20 -15.47
CA GLU A 250 8.55 -13.90 -14.19
C GLU A 250 7.50 -15.03 -14.18
N ASN A 251 6.62 -15.17 -15.20
CA ASN A 251 5.56 -16.19 -15.21
C ASN A 251 5.58 -17.17 -16.39
N ASP A 252 6.47 -16.95 -17.37
CA ASP A 252 6.41 -17.61 -18.68
C ASP A 252 6.25 -19.14 -18.60
N ASN A 253 6.98 -19.77 -17.68
CA ASN A 253 6.88 -21.20 -17.47
C ASN A 253 5.85 -21.60 -16.39
N GLU A 254 5.47 -20.74 -15.44
CA GLU A 254 4.64 -21.10 -14.26
C GLU A 254 3.28 -21.70 -14.64
N THR A 255 2.66 -21.25 -15.73
CA THR A 255 1.34 -21.74 -16.17
C THR A 255 1.38 -23.10 -16.86
N CYS A 256 2.57 -23.50 -17.32
CA CYS A 256 2.80 -24.72 -18.09
C CYS A 256 3.76 -25.69 -17.38
N THR A 257 4.41 -25.25 -16.29
CA THR A 257 5.22 -26.05 -15.39
C THR A 257 4.38 -26.68 -14.30
N GLY A 258 4.62 -27.96 -14.07
CA GLY A 258 4.03 -28.73 -12.99
C GLY A 258 4.62 -30.13 -13.01
N CYS A 259 4.25 -30.97 -12.04
CA CYS A 259 4.74 -32.32 -12.05
C CYS A 259 4.08 -33.11 -13.20
N THR A 260 4.91 -33.57 -14.14
CA THR A 260 4.44 -34.37 -15.29
C THR A 260 4.48 -35.88 -15.04
N ASP A 261 4.96 -36.30 -13.87
CA ASP A 261 5.01 -37.70 -13.46
C ASP A 261 3.67 -38.14 -12.87
N ASP A 262 3.01 -39.12 -13.51
CA ASP A 262 1.69 -39.62 -13.11
C ASP A 262 1.71 -40.45 -11.80
N THR A 263 2.90 -40.65 -11.22
CA THR A 263 3.11 -41.30 -9.94
C THR A 263 3.35 -40.34 -8.78
N ALA A 264 3.55 -39.05 -9.05
CA ALA A 264 3.67 -38.02 -8.03
C ALA A 264 2.30 -37.61 -7.46
N GLU A 265 2.29 -37.11 -6.23
CA GLU A 265 1.06 -36.67 -5.57
C GLU A 265 0.51 -35.37 -6.15
N ASN A 266 1.40 -34.47 -6.59
CA ASN A 266 1.06 -33.19 -7.21
C ASN A 266 1.07 -33.23 -8.75
N TYR A 267 0.82 -34.41 -9.35
CA TYR A 267 0.71 -34.57 -10.79
C TYR A 267 -0.32 -33.61 -11.42
N ASP A 268 0.10 -32.85 -12.43
CA ASP A 268 -0.76 -32.00 -13.24
C ASP A 268 -0.83 -32.51 -14.69
N GLU A 269 -2.01 -32.93 -15.10
CA GLU A 269 -2.28 -33.40 -16.46
C GLU A 269 -2.15 -32.30 -17.54
N ASN A 270 -2.14 -31.03 -17.14
CA ASN A 270 -2.00 -29.87 -18.03
C ASN A 270 -0.57 -29.32 -18.08
N ALA A 271 0.33 -29.79 -17.22
CA ALA A 271 1.73 -29.42 -17.28
C ALA A 271 2.37 -29.95 -18.57
N THR A 272 3.11 -29.08 -19.25
CA THR A 272 3.80 -29.37 -20.51
C THR A 272 5.32 -29.31 -20.37
N ILE A 273 5.80 -28.58 -19.36
CA ILE A 273 7.19 -28.56 -18.93
C ILE A 273 7.24 -29.16 -17.52
N SER A 274 8.17 -30.08 -17.28
CA SER A 274 8.47 -30.48 -15.90
C SER A 274 9.17 -29.31 -15.24
N CYS A 275 8.64 -28.83 -14.11
CA CYS A 275 9.44 -27.98 -13.23
C CYS A 275 10.75 -28.70 -12.85
N ASP A 276 11.79 -27.94 -12.48
CA ASP A 276 13.12 -28.46 -12.15
C ASP A 276 13.04 -29.67 -11.20
N ASP A 277 14.08 -30.51 -11.20
CA ASP A 277 14.16 -31.90 -10.67
C ASP A 277 13.57 -32.16 -9.25
N ASP A 278 13.17 -31.13 -8.48
CA ASP A 278 12.65 -31.19 -7.10
C ASP A 278 11.18 -30.72 -6.95
N CYS A 279 10.39 -30.65 -8.02
CA CYS A 279 9.00 -30.17 -7.92
C CYS A 279 7.91 -31.25 -7.89
N CYS A 280 8.25 -32.50 -8.20
CA CYS A 280 7.31 -33.61 -8.11
C CYS A 280 7.34 -34.15 -6.69
N GLU A 281 6.22 -34.07 -5.97
CA GLU A 281 6.13 -34.53 -4.59
C GLU A 281 5.78 -36.02 -4.56
N TYR A 282 6.54 -36.81 -3.79
CA TYR A 282 6.30 -38.24 -3.63
C TYR A 282 6.15 -38.60 -2.16
N ALA A 283 5.23 -39.52 -1.85
CA ALA A 283 5.17 -40.07 -0.49
C ALA A 283 6.42 -40.89 -0.16
N PRO A 284 6.88 -40.87 1.11
CA PRO A 284 7.87 -41.80 1.62
C PRO A 284 7.46 -43.24 1.35
N GLN A 285 8.41 -44.09 0.94
CA GLN A 285 8.15 -45.49 0.65
C GLN A 285 7.81 -46.30 1.92
N ALA A 286 7.05 -47.39 1.74
CA ALA A 286 6.80 -48.38 2.79
C ALA A 286 8.12 -49.00 3.31
N PHE A 287 8.15 -49.37 4.58
CA PHE A 287 9.32 -49.87 5.30
C PHE A 287 8.92 -50.97 6.30
N ASP A 288 9.85 -51.82 6.72
CA ASP A 288 9.53 -52.91 7.64
C ASP A 288 9.77 -52.53 9.11
N LEU A 289 8.85 -52.94 10.01
CA LEU A 289 9.09 -52.89 11.46
C LEU A 289 10.03 -54.03 11.86
N LEU A 290 11.03 -53.74 12.71
CA LEU A 290 12.08 -54.70 13.06
C LEU A 290 11.97 -55.24 14.48
N THR A 291 11.94 -54.36 15.48
CA THR A 291 11.86 -54.77 16.89
C THR A 291 10.97 -53.85 17.71
N PRO A 292 10.19 -54.36 18.68
CA PRO A 292 9.91 -55.78 18.94
C PRO A 292 9.22 -56.46 17.74
N GLU A 293 9.57 -57.72 17.44
CA GLU A 293 8.90 -58.48 16.36
C GLU A 293 7.41 -58.69 16.69
N ASP A 294 6.57 -58.85 15.67
CA ASP A 294 5.14 -59.09 15.86
C ASP A 294 4.85 -60.35 16.70
N GLU A 295 3.83 -60.24 17.55
CA GLU A 295 3.41 -61.23 18.56
C GLU A 295 4.50 -61.65 19.57
N THR A 296 5.54 -60.83 19.80
CA THR A 296 6.62 -61.17 20.74
C THR A 296 6.15 -61.16 22.20
N LEU A 297 6.54 -62.17 22.99
CA LEU A 297 6.37 -62.19 24.45
C LEU A 297 7.66 -61.78 25.16
N ILE A 298 7.60 -60.70 25.93
CA ILE A 298 8.70 -60.19 26.77
C ILE A 298 8.34 -60.45 28.24
N VAL A 299 9.10 -61.35 28.86
CA VAL A 299 8.98 -61.68 30.29
C VAL A 299 10.03 -60.91 31.07
N PHE A 300 9.61 -60.21 32.12
CA PHE A 300 10.49 -59.40 32.95
C PHE A 300 10.20 -59.57 34.44
N ASN A 301 11.17 -59.25 35.29
CA ASN A 301 11.06 -59.31 36.75
C ASN A 301 11.42 -57.96 37.41
N GLU A 302 11.45 -57.94 38.75
CA GLU A 302 11.73 -56.72 39.53
C GLU A 302 13.09 -56.09 39.21
N ASN A 303 14.11 -56.88 38.86
CA ASN A 303 15.44 -56.34 38.51
C ASN A 303 15.48 -55.78 37.08
N ASP A 304 14.62 -56.29 36.19
CA ASP A 304 14.52 -55.84 34.81
C ASP A 304 13.68 -54.56 34.71
N TYR A 305 12.73 -54.34 35.63
CA TYR A 305 11.82 -53.19 35.58
C TYR A 305 12.54 -51.84 35.51
N ASP A 306 13.63 -51.68 36.27
CA ASP A 306 14.42 -50.43 36.31
C ASP A 306 15.54 -50.37 35.27
N ALA A 307 15.89 -51.50 34.62
CA ALA A 307 17.09 -51.64 33.79
C ALA A 307 16.82 -52.04 32.33
N LEU A 308 15.62 -52.55 32.03
CA LEU A 308 15.24 -53.01 30.70
C LEU A 308 14.75 -51.83 29.85
N PHE A 309 15.21 -51.80 28.61
CA PHE A 309 14.72 -50.91 27.57
C PHE A 309 14.07 -51.75 26.48
N ILE A 310 12.86 -51.38 26.08
CA ILE A 310 12.23 -51.90 24.87
C ILE A 310 12.75 -51.07 23.72
N ASN A 311 13.43 -51.72 22.78
CA ASN A 311 14.01 -51.04 21.61
C ASN A 311 13.03 -51.13 20.45
N PHE A 312 12.38 -50.01 20.15
CA PHE A 312 11.57 -49.86 18.94
C PHE A 312 12.51 -49.54 17.79
N ALA A 313 12.50 -50.33 16.71
CA ALA A 313 13.35 -50.11 15.54
C ALA A 313 12.62 -50.52 14.27
N TRP A 314 12.89 -49.81 13.18
CA TRP A 314 12.29 -49.99 11.87
C TRP A 314 13.32 -49.73 10.76
N GLU A 315 13.01 -50.13 9.53
CA GLU A 315 13.82 -49.78 8.37
C GLU A 315 13.66 -48.30 8.00
N GLU A 316 14.70 -47.71 7.43
CA GLU A 316 14.66 -46.35 6.89
C GLU A 316 13.66 -46.30 5.73
N SER A 317 12.69 -45.38 5.80
CA SER A 317 11.86 -45.05 4.64
C SER A 317 12.68 -44.25 3.63
N ILE A 318 12.38 -44.42 2.34
CA ILE A 318 13.10 -43.74 1.26
C ILE A 318 12.09 -42.88 0.52
N ASP A 319 12.39 -41.60 0.37
CA ASP A 319 11.68 -40.68 -0.50
C ASP A 319 12.40 -40.58 -1.85
N GLN A 320 11.63 -40.35 -2.92
CA GLN A 320 12.19 -40.01 -4.23
C GLN A 320 12.69 -38.55 -4.27
N ASN A 321 12.09 -37.66 -3.48
CA ASN A 321 12.61 -36.32 -3.22
C ASN A 321 13.88 -36.44 -2.37
N THR A 322 15.02 -35.96 -2.90
CA THR A 322 16.33 -36.19 -2.25
C THR A 322 16.73 -35.11 -1.25
N ASP A 323 15.91 -34.06 -1.13
CA ASP A 323 16.08 -32.88 -0.29
C ASP A 323 15.21 -32.90 0.97
N ASP A 324 14.15 -33.71 1.01
CA ASP A 324 13.25 -33.79 2.15
C ASP A 324 13.80 -34.60 3.33
N GLN A 325 13.57 -34.08 4.54
CA GLN A 325 13.94 -34.77 5.77
C GLN A 325 12.78 -35.65 6.25
N ILE A 326 12.92 -36.96 6.05
CA ILE A 326 11.96 -37.92 6.59
C ILE A 326 12.00 -37.91 8.13
N THR A 327 10.84 -37.78 8.74
CA THR A 327 10.64 -37.95 10.17
C THR A 327 9.60 -39.03 10.46
N TYR A 328 9.58 -39.52 11.70
CA TYR A 328 8.75 -40.64 12.10
C TYR A 328 7.83 -40.28 13.26
N ASN A 329 6.56 -40.68 13.15
CA ASN A 329 5.58 -40.62 14.23
C ASN A 329 5.41 -42.02 14.83
N ILE A 330 5.67 -42.17 16.13
CA ILE A 330 5.61 -43.45 16.84
C ILE A 330 4.48 -43.41 17.86
N THR A 331 3.58 -44.39 17.78
CA THR A 331 2.48 -44.56 18.73
C THR A 331 2.56 -45.94 19.40
N LEU A 332 2.43 -45.98 20.73
CA LEU A 332 2.30 -47.21 21.53
C LEU A 332 0.97 -47.18 22.29
N THR A 333 0.14 -48.19 22.06
CA THR A 333 -1.19 -48.30 22.65
C THR A 333 -1.33 -49.57 23.46
N ASP A 334 -1.72 -49.44 24.73
CA ASP A 334 -2.15 -50.57 25.56
C ASP A 334 -3.50 -51.09 25.03
N GLN A 335 -3.52 -52.33 24.54
CA GLN A 335 -4.72 -52.96 23.97
C GLN A 335 -5.75 -53.35 25.04
N ASN A 336 -5.34 -53.48 26.31
CA ASN A 336 -6.25 -53.82 27.40
C ASN A 336 -7.06 -52.60 27.86
N THR A 337 -6.47 -51.40 27.83
CA THR A 337 -7.09 -50.15 28.30
C THR A 337 -7.53 -49.22 27.17
N GLY A 338 -6.91 -49.35 25.99
CA GLY A 338 -7.04 -48.43 24.86
C GLY A 338 -6.28 -47.11 25.07
N ASN A 339 -5.41 -47.03 26.08
CA ASN A 339 -4.62 -45.84 26.35
C ASN A 339 -3.38 -45.79 25.46
N ILE A 340 -3.02 -44.59 25.02
CA ILE A 340 -1.75 -44.32 24.35
C ILE A 340 -0.70 -44.08 25.43
N GLU A 341 0.28 -44.97 25.54
CA GLU A 341 1.37 -44.90 26.52
C GLU A 341 2.57 -44.12 25.98
N LEU A 342 2.74 -44.06 24.65
CA LEU A 342 3.74 -43.26 23.98
C LEU A 342 3.17 -42.68 22.69
N ALA A 343 3.39 -41.39 22.49
CA ALA A 343 3.16 -40.71 21.21
C ALA A 343 4.34 -39.74 20.99
N LEU A 344 5.14 -40.00 19.98
CA LEU A 344 6.21 -39.11 19.53
C LEU A 344 5.93 -38.71 18.09
N THR A 345 6.15 -37.43 17.79
CA THR A 345 6.09 -36.90 16.44
C THR A 345 7.45 -36.38 16.02
N ASP A 346 7.67 -36.30 14.72
CA ASP A 346 8.85 -35.68 14.11
C ASP A 346 10.18 -36.29 14.60
N TYR A 347 10.20 -37.59 14.85
CA TYR A 347 11.39 -38.30 15.35
C TYR A 347 12.32 -38.66 14.19
N ALA A 348 13.58 -38.20 14.23
CA ALA A 348 14.52 -38.29 13.11
C ALA A 348 15.52 -39.47 13.18
N GLN A 349 15.24 -40.51 13.97
CA GLN A 349 16.11 -41.70 14.06
C GLN A 349 15.26 -42.96 13.83
N GLU A 350 15.89 -44.04 13.37
CA GLU A 350 15.22 -45.30 13.03
C GLU A 350 15.13 -46.27 14.22
N ALA A 351 15.52 -45.80 15.41
CA ALA A 351 15.44 -46.57 16.64
C ALA A 351 15.16 -45.69 17.86
N LEU A 352 14.33 -46.20 18.76
CA LEU A 352 13.90 -45.54 19.99
C LEU A 352 13.95 -46.54 21.17
N PRO A 353 14.98 -46.45 22.04
CA PRO A 353 15.03 -47.22 23.27
C PRO A 353 14.16 -46.57 24.35
N VAL A 354 13.10 -47.24 24.77
CA VAL A 354 12.16 -46.75 25.80
C VAL A 354 12.34 -47.56 27.10
N PRO A 355 12.59 -46.93 28.26
CA PRO A 355 12.64 -47.63 29.54
C PRO A 355 11.33 -48.37 29.81
N LEU A 356 11.41 -49.62 30.28
CA LEU A 356 10.23 -50.43 30.59
C LEU A 356 9.31 -49.75 31.62
N SER A 357 9.89 -49.04 32.58
CA SER A 357 9.15 -48.27 33.60
C SER A 357 8.31 -47.12 33.03
N PHE A 358 8.47 -46.75 31.76
CA PHE A 358 7.66 -45.73 31.08
C PHE A 358 6.48 -46.35 30.31
N ILE A 359 6.57 -47.64 29.99
CA ILE A 359 5.56 -48.36 29.19
C ILE A 359 4.48 -48.98 30.08
N ILE A 360 4.87 -49.49 31.25
CA ILE A 360 3.95 -50.16 32.17
C ILE A 360 4.19 -49.68 33.60
N ASP A 361 3.12 -49.18 34.23
CA ASP A 361 3.12 -48.74 35.62
C ASP A 361 2.52 -49.80 36.55
N ASN A 362 3.29 -50.23 37.56
CA ASN A 362 2.85 -51.21 38.58
C ASN A 362 2.38 -52.56 37.98
N PRO A 363 3.28 -53.34 37.37
CA PRO A 363 2.92 -54.59 36.72
C PRO A 363 2.38 -55.64 37.73
N VAL A 364 1.38 -56.40 37.31
CA VAL A 364 0.76 -57.46 38.12
C VAL A 364 1.33 -58.82 37.72
N GLU A 365 1.70 -59.63 38.72
CA GLU A 365 2.33 -60.94 38.49
C GLU A 365 1.38 -61.90 37.77
N GLY A 366 1.86 -62.47 36.66
CA GLY A 366 1.13 -63.44 35.84
C GLY A 366 0.00 -62.84 34.99
N GLU A 367 -0.10 -61.51 34.90
CA GLU A 367 -0.98 -60.83 33.95
C GLU A 367 -0.23 -60.48 32.67
N ASP A 368 -0.89 -60.69 31.53
CA ASP A 368 -0.41 -60.31 30.21
C ASP A 368 -0.97 -58.94 29.84
N VAL A 369 -0.08 -58.01 29.51
CA VAL A 369 -0.45 -56.69 28.96
C VAL A 369 0.01 -56.65 27.52
N ILE A 370 -0.93 -56.43 26.60
CA ILE A 370 -0.67 -56.44 25.16
C ILE A 370 -0.55 -55.00 24.71
N PHE A 371 0.53 -54.68 23.99
CA PHE A 371 0.77 -53.38 23.40
C PHE A 371 0.81 -53.50 21.89
N ALA A 372 0.14 -52.59 21.21
CA ALA A 372 0.27 -52.40 19.78
C ALA A 372 1.14 -51.17 19.53
N TRP A 373 2.08 -51.26 18.61
CA TRP A 373 2.90 -50.14 18.20
C TRP A 373 2.89 -49.99 16.68
N GLU A 374 2.94 -48.72 16.26
CA GLU A 374 3.00 -48.34 14.85
C GLU A 374 3.99 -47.21 14.67
N VAL A 375 4.57 -47.16 13.48
CA VAL A 375 5.45 -46.09 13.02
C VAL A 375 4.95 -45.60 11.68
N ILE A 376 4.84 -44.29 11.54
CA ILE A 376 4.42 -43.61 10.32
C ILE A 376 5.56 -42.72 9.88
N ALA A 377 6.04 -42.88 8.65
CA ALA A 377 7.00 -41.94 8.04
C ALA A 377 6.24 -40.77 7.40
N GLN A 378 6.81 -39.58 7.49
CA GLN A 378 6.30 -38.34 6.91
C GLN A 378 7.47 -37.48 6.38
N ASP A 379 7.27 -36.78 5.27
CA ASP A 379 8.12 -35.65 4.84
C ASP A 379 7.62 -34.33 5.45
N ASP A 380 8.46 -33.28 5.45
CA ASP A 380 8.17 -31.97 6.03
C ASP A 380 7.89 -30.87 5.00
N SER A 381 6.95 -31.09 4.07
CA SER A 381 6.35 -30.00 3.30
C SER A 381 5.09 -29.46 4.01
N GLU A 382 5.00 -28.15 4.22
CA GLU A 382 3.99 -27.41 5.01
C GLU A 382 2.51 -27.86 4.90
N GLY A 383 2.15 -28.99 5.53
CA GLY A 383 0.77 -29.40 5.83
C GLY A 383 0.09 -30.34 4.83
N GLU A 384 0.80 -30.94 3.88
CA GLU A 384 0.27 -32.02 3.02
C GLU A 384 0.89 -33.35 3.46
N TYR A 385 0.26 -34.00 4.44
CA TYR A 385 0.78 -35.23 5.03
C TYR A 385 0.69 -36.39 4.03
N THR A 386 1.83 -36.76 3.45
CA THR A 386 2.01 -38.08 2.85
C THR A 386 2.49 -39.03 3.97
N ALA A 387 1.79 -40.14 4.17
CA ALA A 387 2.02 -41.02 5.31
C ALA A 387 2.04 -42.48 4.87
N ALA A 388 3.22 -43.10 4.93
CA ALA A 388 3.33 -44.54 4.81
C ALA A 388 3.09 -45.17 6.19
N CYS A 389 1.90 -45.75 6.39
CA CYS A 389 1.62 -46.62 7.52
C CYS A 389 1.95 -48.06 7.15
N ASN A 390 2.81 -48.71 7.93
CA ASN A 390 3.04 -50.16 7.81
C ASN A 390 2.17 -50.94 8.79
N GLU A 391 2.32 -52.26 8.77
CA GLU A 391 1.58 -53.19 9.63
C GLU A 391 1.79 -52.82 11.11
N ILE A 392 0.72 -52.92 11.91
CA ILE A 392 0.77 -52.69 13.35
C ILE A 392 1.34 -53.95 14.00
N PHE A 393 2.43 -53.81 14.76
CA PHE A 393 3.02 -54.94 15.50
C PHE A 393 2.50 -54.99 16.93
N GLU A 394 2.19 -56.18 17.42
CA GLU A 394 1.79 -56.41 18.81
C GLU A 394 2.91 -57.08 19.61
N PHE A 395 3.09 -56.70 20.87
CA PHE A 395 3.93 -57.44 21.80
C PHE A 395 3.27 -57.55 23.17
N THR A 396 3.56 -58.64 23.87
CA THR A 396 3.02 -58.91 25.21
C THR A 396 4.10 -58.72 26.26
N LEU A 397 3.80 -57.92 27.28
CA LEU A 397 4.59 -57.82 28.49
C LEU A 397 4.01 -58.73 29.57
N ARG A 398 4.86 -59.56 30.18
CA ARG A 398 4.50 -60.38 31.35
C ARG A 398 5.48 -60.16 32.49
N PHE A 399 4.95 -59.80 33.65
CA PHE A 399 5.72 -59.76 34.87
C PHE A 399 5.70 -61.11 35.58
N GLU A 400 6.88 -61.70 35.78
CA GLU A 400 7.06 -62.91 36.58
C GLU A 400 8.07 -62.64 37.69
N SER A 401 7.70 -62.93 38.94
CA SER A 401 8.65 -62.86 40.04
C SER A 401 9.69 -63.97 39.88
N LEU A 402 10.97 -63.61 39.82
CA LEU A 402 12.03 -64.61 39.84
C LEU A 402 12.00 -65.35 41.18
N GLY A 403 11.64 -66.63 41.13
CA GLY A 403 12.01 -67.57 42.19
C GLY A 403 13.53 -67.61 42.33
N LEU A 404 14.04 -67.25 43.50
CA LEU A 404 15.46 -67.34 43.86
C LEU A 404 16.05 -68.72 43.51
N GLU A 405 16.89 -68.81 42.50
CA GLU A 405 17.95 -69.81 42.41
C GLU A 405 19.31 -69.13 42.58
N ASP A 406 20.01 -69.48 43.67
CA ASP A 406 21.41 -69.13 43.93
C ASP A 406 22.29 -69.52 42.73
N GLY A 407 22.66 -68.56 41.88
CA GLY A 407 23.46 -68.89 40.69
C GLY A 407 24.13 -67.75 39.92
N LEU A 408 24.06 -66.48 40.35
CA LEU A 408 24.58 -65.36 39.53
C LEU A 408 26.11 -65.24 39.49
N ILE A 409 26.86 -66.00 40.28
CA ILE A 409 28.31 -66.11 40.19
C ILE A 409 28.66 -67.61 40.13
N PRO A 410 29.38 -68.07 39.08
CA PRO A 410 29.76 -69.46 39.01
C PRO A 410 30.83 -69.78 40.07
N ASP A 411 30.76 -70.93 40.72
CA ASP A 411 31.79 -71.37 41.69
C ASP A 411 33.17 -71.60 41.04
N THR A 412 33.19 -71.81 39.72
CA THR A 412 34.39 -72.11 38.93
C THR A 412 34.33 -71.45 37.56
N TYR A 413 35.46 -71.36 36.85
CA TYR A 413 35.43 -70.92 35.45
C TYR A 413 34.61 -71.88 34.59
N VAL A 414 33.72 -71.31 33.77
CA VAL A 414 32.87 -72.08 32.84
C VAL A 414 33.07 -71.54 31.43
N LEU A 415 33.16 -72.43 30.44
CA LEU A 415 32.98 -72.08 29.03
C LEU A 415 31.75 -72.85 28.54
N GLY A 416 30.68 -72.12 28.26
CA GLY A 416 29.42 -72.64 27.75
C GLY A 416 29.54 -73.16 26.32
N ASP A 417 28.51 -73.86 25.86
CA ASP A 417 28.40 -74.23 24.47
C ASP A 417 28.03 -73.00 23.63
N ALA A 418 28.44 -72.99 22.37
CA ALA A 418 28.03 -71.93 21.45
C ALA A 418 26.60 -72.22 20.95
N TYR A 419 25.74 -71.20 20.93
CA TYR A 419 24.39 -71.30 20.41
C TYR A 419 24.08 -70.17 19.42
N PRO A 420 23.58 -70.48 18.21
CA PRO A 420 23.40 -71.83 17.66
C PRO A 420 24.74 -72.56 17.40
N ASN A 421 24.74 -73.90 17.31
CA ASN A 421 25.88 -74.70 16.85
C ASN A 421 25.36 -76.06 16.30
N PRO A 422 25.39 -76.31 14.97
CA PRO A 422 26.06 -75.51 13.94
C PRO A 422 25.45 -74.12 13.73
N PHE A 423 26.25 -73.14 13.29
CA PHE A 423 25.85 -71.72 13.15
C PHE A 423 26.16 -71.15 11.76
N ASN A 424 25.43 -70.10 11.36
CA ASN A 424 25.60 -69.37 10.09
C ASN A 424 25.26 -67.87 10.21
N PRO A 425 26.21 -66.94 9.97
CA PRO A 425 27.61 -67.00 10.37
C PRO A 425 27.83 -66.50 11.81
N VAL A 426 26.78 -66.26 12.59
CA VAL A 426 26.84 -65.70 13.95
C VAL A 426 26.48 -66.75 15.00
N THR A 427 27.23 -66.80 16.10
CA THR A 427 26.93 -67.63 17.28
C THR A 427 27.30 -66.89 18.56
N THR A 428 26.56 -67.15 19.63
CA THR A 428 26.82 -66.60 20.97
C THR A 428 27.47 -67.66 21.84
N ILE A 429 28.46 -67.26 22.64
CA ILE A 429 29.22 -68.13 23.53
C ILE A 429 29.20 -67.52 24.93
N ASP A 430 28.65 -68.28 25.87
CA ASP A 430 28.61 -67.87 27.27
C ASP A 430 29.85 -68.39 28.02
N PHE A 431 30.34 -67.62 28.98
CA PHE A 431 31.42 -68.03 29.87
C PHE A 431 31.24 -67.45 31.27
N GLY A 432 31.67 -68.21 32.27
CA GLY A 432 31.54 -67.87 33.68
C GLY A 432 32.90 -67.54 34.30
N VAL A 433 32.94 -66.49 35.09
CA VAL A 433 34.12 -66.01 35.83
C VAL A 433 33.78 -66.01 37.34
N PRO A 434 34.43 -66.84 38.18
CA PRO A 434 34.11 -66.94 39.61
C PRO A 434 34.60 -65.74 40.43
N GLU A 435 35.71 -65.13 40.01
CA GLU A 435 36.31 -63.96 40.63
C GLU A 435 37.00 -63.07 39.59
N ALA A 436 37.17 -61.78 39.89
CA ALA A 436 37.71 -60.83 38.93
C ALA A 436 39.13 -61.24 38.44
N SER A 437 39.26 -61.55 37.16
CA SER A 437 40.44 -62.20 36.59
C SER A 437 40.67 -61.85 35.13
N TYR A 438 41.90 -62.06 34.65
CA TYR A 438 42.25 -61.87 33.24
C TYR A 438 41.81 -63.08 32.41
N VAL A 439 41.00 -62.85 31.39
CA VAL A 439 40.51 -63.88 30.46
C VAL A 439 41.01 -63.60 29.04
N ASN A 440 41.31 -64.66 28.29
CA ASN A 440 41.57 -64.62 26.86
C ASN A 440 40.76 -65.72 26.18
N ILE A 441 39.83 -65.33 25.31
CA ILE A 441 39.03 -66.23 24.50
C ILE A 441 39.43 -66.11 23.04
N SER A 442 39.91 -67.20 22.47
CA SER A 442 40.45 -67.24 21.11
C SER A 442 39.95 -68.45 20.32
N VAL A 443 39.79 -68.29 19.01
CA VAL A 443 39.32 -69.30 18.06
C VAL A 443 40.49 -69.87 17.26
N TYR A 444 40.56 -71.19 17.13
CA TYR A 444 41.58 -71.93 16.39
C TYR A 444 40.95 -72.86 15.34
N ASP A 445 41.64 -73.09 14.23
CA ASP A 445 41.26 -74.11 13.25
C ASP A 445 41.72 -75.52 13.66
N ILE A 446 41.39 -76.53 12.83
CA ILE A 446 41.77 -77.93 13.04
C ILE A 446 43.29 -78.18 13.03
N HIS A 447 44.09 -77.25 12.50
CA HIS A 447 45.56 -77.32 12.48
C HIS A 447 46.18 -76.57 13.66
N GLY A 448 45.36 -75.98 14.54
CA GLY A 448 45.81 -75.19 15.69
C GLY A 448 46.25 -73.77 15.33
N LYS A 449 45.94 -73.27 14.13
CA LYS A 449 46.21 -71.88 13.75
C LYS A 449 45.20 -70.96 14.42
N LEU A 450 45.68 -69.89 15.05
CA LEU A 450 44.84 -68.83 15.61
C LEU A 450 44.10 -68.12 14.46
N ILE A 451 42.77 -68.10 14.54
CA ILE A 451 41.90 -67.43 13.57
C ILE A 451 41.52 -66.04 14.08
N LYS A 452 41.06 -65.93 15.33
CA LYS A 452 40.65 -64.65 15.93
C LYS A 452 40.71 -64.73 17.45
N THR A 453 41.08 -63.64 18.11
CA THR A 453 40.83 -63.44 19.55
C THR A 453 39.51 -62.71 19.69
N LEU A 454 38.55 -63.32 20.38
CA LEU A 454 37.20 -62.77 20.57
C LEU A 454 37.15 -61.80 21.75
N GLU A 455 37.88 -62.11 22.81
CA GLU A 455 37.88 -61.34 24.05
C GLU A 455 39.23 -61.46 24.74
N GLN A 456 39.75 -60.35 25.27
CA GLN A 456 41.03 -60.31 25.97
C GLN A 456 41.09 -59.15 26.98
N GLY A 457 41.05 -59.45 28.27
CA GLY A 457 41.07 -58.41 29.32
C GLY A 457 40.70 -58.92 30.70
N ASN A 458 40.68 -58.03 31.69
CA ASN A 458 40.15 -58.32 33.03
C ASN A 458 38.61 -58.30 33.00
N LYS A 459 37.96 -59.34 33.52
CA LYS A 459 36.50 -59.42 33.69
C LYS A 459 36.15 -59.54 35.18
N LEU A 460 35.00 -58.98 35.57
CA LEU A 460 34.45 -59.12 36.92
C LEU A 460 33.83 -60.52 37.12
N ALA A 461 33.58 -60.90 38.37
CA ALA A 461 32.88 -62.12 38.70
C ALA A 461 31.45 -62.11 38.13
N GLY A 462 31.00 -63.21 37.54
CA GLY A 462 29.69 -63.35 36.91
C GLY A 462 29.73 -64.19 35.64
N TYR A 463 28.56 -64.40 35.05
CA TYR A 463 28.43 -64.93 33.68
C TYR A 463 28.51 -63.79 32.66
N HIS A 464 29.13 -64.07 31.52
CA HIS A 464 29.38 -63.13 30.43
C HIS A 464 29.11 -63.83 29.10
N SER A 465 28.70 -63.07 28.09
CA SER A 465 28.44 -63.60 26.74
C SER A 465 29.25 -62.84 25.71
N ILE A 466 29.75 -63.56 24.69
CA ILE A 466 30.45 -62.98 23.54
C ILE A 466 29.83 -63.49 22.24
N ILE A 467 29.68 -62.60 21.27
CA ILE A 467 29.17 -62.92 19.95
C ILE A 467 30.34 -63.11 18.98
N TRP A 468 30.36 -64.23 18.26
CA TRP A 468 31.30 -64.45 17.17
C TRP A 468 30.59 -64.41 15.81
N ASN A 469 30.83 -63.33 15.06
CA ASN A 469 30.53 -63.26 13.63
C ASN A 469 31.70 -63.81 12.79
N ALA A 470 31.43 -64.90 12.07
CA ALA A 470 32.37 -65.65 11.24
C ALA A 470 32.14 -65.48 9.73
N GLN A 471 31.53 -64.36 9.30
CA GLN A 471 31.20 -64.08 7.88
C GLN A 471 32.42 -64.18 6.95
N ASN A 472 33.62 -63.84 7.42
CA ASN A 472 34.87 -63.93 6.65
C ASN A 472 35.71 -65.20 6.93
N VAL A 473 35.14 -66.20 7.59
CA VAL A 473 35.81 -67.47 7.94
C VAL A 473 35.21 -68.62 7.11
N PRO A 474 36.00 -69.54 6.52
CA PRO A 474 35.47 -70.66 5.73
C PRO A 474 34.56 -71.60 6.54
N THR A 475 33.60 -72.26 5.88
CA THR A 475 32.80 -73.35 6.47
C THR A 475 33.72 -74.45 7.00
N GLY A 476 33.48 -74.92 8.24
CA GLY A 476 34.36 -75.90 8.86
C GLY A 476 34.20 -76.03 10.38
N THR A 477 35.07 -76.85 10.98
CA THR A 477 35.13 -77.05 12.43
C THR A 477 36.19 -76.15 13.06
N TYR A 478 35.82 -75.47 14.14
CA TYR A 478 36.68 -74.57 14.90
C TYR A 478 36.67 -74.92 16.38
N PHE A 479 37.69 -74.46 17.10
CA PHE A 479 37.85 -74.65 18.53
C PHE A 479 37.98 -73.30 19.24
N ILE A 480 37.03 -72.99 20.12
CA ILE A 480 37.07 -71.83 21.00
C ILE A 480 37.81 -72.22 22.27
N ARG A 481 38.80 -71.44 22.68
CA ARG A 481 39.60 -71.68 23.88
C ARG A 481 39.56 -70.48 24.81
N LEU A 482 39.10 -70.70 26.03
CA LEU A 482 39.21 -69.77 27.17
C LEU A 482 40.50 -70.09 27.94
N VAL A 483 41.32 -69.08 28.19
CA VAL A 483 42.54 -69.16 29.01
C VAL A 483 42.50 -68.08 30.08
N THR A 484 42.76 -68.46 31.32
CA THR A 484 43.00 -67.56 32.46
C THR A 484 44.36 -67.86 33.08
N SER A 485 44.69 -67.24 34.22
CA SER A 485 45.94 -67.52 34.96
C SER A 485 46.09 -68.99 35.39
N ASP A 486 44.98 -69.67 35.66
CA ASP A 486 44.92 -70.97 36.34
C ASP A 486 43.93 -71.96 35.68
N TYR A 487 43.15 -71.53 34.69
CA TYR A 487 42.16 -72.36 34.00
C TYR A 487 42.32 -72.31 32.47
N THR A 488 42.02 -73.42 31.80
CA THR A 488 41.90 -73.47 30.34
C THR A 488 40.78 -74.42 29.93
N ALA A 489 39.83 -73.93 29.14
CA ALA A 489 38.75 -74.74 28.56
C ALA A 489 38.72 -74.60 27.05
N THR A 490 38.21 -75.62 26.36
CA THR A 490 38.03 -75.60 24.90
C THR A 490 36.68 -76.20 24.52
N ARG A 491 36.01 -75.59 23.53
CA ARG A 491 34.74 -76.04 22.94
C ARG A 491 34.85 -76.13 21.43
N LYS A 492 34.21 -77.15 20.85
CA LYS A 492 34.18 -77.39 19.41
C LYS A 492 32.91 -76.78 18.83
N VAL A 493 33.05 -76.01 17.75
CA VAL A 493 31.93 -75.38 17.04
C VAL A 493 32.02 -75.66 15.54
N SER A 494 30.86 -75.67 14.88
CA SER A 494 30.74 -75.97 13.45
C SER A 494 30.07 -74.80 12.74
N LEU A 495 30.81 -74.15 11.84
CA LEU A 495 30.28 -73.10 10.96
C LEU A 495 29.74 -73.75 9.69
N ILE A 496 28.49 -73.46 9.33
CA ILE A 496 27.86 -73.86 8.07
C ILE A 496 27.46 -72.58 7.33
N LYS A 497 27.74 -72.49 6.03
CA LYS A 497 27.31 -71.39 5.15
C LYS A 497 26.62 -71.96 3.94
#